data_AF-A0A1C6AJJ7-F1
#
_entry.id   AF-A0A1C6AJJ7-F1
#
_cell.length_a   1.000
_cell.length_b   1.000
_cell.length_c   1.000
_cell.angle_alpha   90.00
_cell.angle_beta   90.00
_cell.angle_gamma   90.00
#
_symmetry.space_group_name_H-M   'P 1'
#
loop_
_entity.id
_entity.type
_entity.pdbx_description
1 polymer ?
#
loop_
_entity_poly.entity_id
_entity_poly.type
_entity_poly.pdbx_seq_one_letter_code
_entity_poly.pdbx_strand_id
1 'polypeptide(L)'
;MDGYRIERWSVEQYMDDVHTQIIQPEPTVQRGWSWTKEALNGLIWSAVSGMVFIPNLILAETKSESGIKSTYIVDGGHRTEALRRFRYGEYKVTNEIREPIVRYNRKKLNEEGKVVKNQYGDIIWETVEYDLRGKTYEDLPTELKRQLNKGQLAVTIYQNCEQGDLPTLVNIYNNHIAMNASQKALTYVGNFAKEIRKIKNTNEFLKDGTILTEKQKNDGIWERVISECVMGVYHFDNWKKAPKKICDYLNFNSTMEEYQQIEQYFNRIAPYSDKLENRKVADLFTLKDTVVWIMAFDKFDKLGLDDKNFGEFLNAFESMRNKEVNGVTWEELDENKSTKDKKVIKNKVDHILYLMKEFLGIEDNDALSNKKNVEMTTENKNILKEENIESDVCDNTQNSVQEIENNILEGIEQEDIEFYETMIEDVLPSNSELAQKAHDELVKLIDYSCEKDYDMALEKWLKTIDKSVLISNNKTENYNNMKKLFIEYMLNQEKNVA
;
A
#
# COMPACT_ATOMS: atom_id res chain seq x y z
N MET A 1 13.46 -17.56 -35.93
CA MET A 1 13.47 -18.30 -34.65
C MET A 1 13.34 -19.81 -34.86
N ASP A 2 14.26 -20.61 -34.30
CA ASP A 2 14.34 -22.07 -34.47
C ASP A 2 13.80 -22.87 -33.24
N GLY A 3 12.88 -22.26 -32.50
CA GLY A 3 12.34 -22.81 -31.25
C GLY A 3 13.13 -22.39 -30.01
N TYR A 4 12.91 -23.11 -28.90
CA TYR A 4 13.48 -22.79 -27.58
C TYR A 4 14.07 -24.02 -26.90
N ARG A 5 15.00 -23.79 -25.96
CA ARG A 5 15.49 -24.79 -25.00
C ARG A 5 15.37 -24.28 -23.58
N ILE A 6 15.38 -25.19 -22.60
CA ILE A 6 15.36 -24.85 -21.17
C ILE A 6 16.65 -25.36 -20.55
N GLU A 7 17.35 -24.49 -19.84
CA GLU A 7 18.57 -24.80 -19.11
C GLU A 7 18.42 -24.47 -17.62
N ARG A 8 19.32 -25.02 -16.80
CA ARG A 8 19.46 -24.68 -15.39
C ARG A 8 20.83 -24.06 -15.17
N TRP A 9 20.85 -22.82 -14.74
CA TRP A 9 22.08 -22.10 -14.41
C TRP A 9 22.12 -21.80 -12.92
N SER A 10 23.32 -21.67 -12.38
CA SER A 10 23.46 -21.08 -11.05
C SER A 10 23.27 -19.56 -11.13
N VAL A 11 22.81 -18.93 -10.05
CA VAL A 11 22.73 -17.45 -9.96
C VAL A 11 24.11 -16.85 -10.23
N GLU A 12 25.18 -17.46 -9.72
CA GLU A 12 26.55 -17.01 -9.97
C GLU A 12 26.89 -17.01 -11.47
N GLN A 13 26.70 -18.13 -12.17
CA GLN A 13 27.00 -18.22 -13.59
C GLN A 13 26.23 -17.17 -14.39
N TYR A 14 24.92 -17.07 -14.15
CA TYR A 14 24.08 -16.10 -14.85
C TYR A 14 24.53 -14.65 -14.57
N MET A 15 24.80 -14.33 -13.31
CA MET A 15 25.17 -12.97 -12.93
C MET A 15 26.57 -12.56 -13.43
N ASP A 16 27.49 -13.50 -13.54
CA ASP A 16 28.81 -13.28 -14.13
C ASP A 16 28.68 -12.99 -15.64
N ASP A 17 27.85 -13.75 -16.36
CA ASP A 17 27.57 -13.51 -17.78
C ASP A 17 26.88 -12.15 -18.02
N VAL A 18 25.99 -11.73 -17.10
CA VAL A 18 25.38 -10.39 -17.15
C VAL A 18 26.40 -9.30 -16.84
N HIS A 19 27.22 -9.47 -15.80
CA HIS A 19 28.20 -8.47 -15.39
C HIS A 19 29.29 -8.26 -16.45
N THR A 20 29.71 -9.33 -17.11
CA THR A 20 30.68 -9.32 -18.22
C THR A 20 30.05 -8.96 -19.57
N GLN A 21 28.75 -8.64 -19.60
CA GLN A 21 27.99 -8.25 -20.79
C GLN A 21 27.91 -9.33 -21.88
N ILE A 22 28.08 -10.59 -21.54
CA ILE A 22 27.77 -11.75 -22.40
C ILE A 22 26.25 -11.86 -22.59
N ILE A 23 25.50 -11.54 -21.53
CA ILE A 23 24.04 -11.40 -21.54
C ILE A 23 23.70 -9.95 -21.26
N GLN A 24 22.86 -9.35 -22.11
CA GLN A 24 22.49 -7.93 -21.98
C GLN A 24 20.96 -7.78 -21.97
N PRO A 25 20.41 -6.72 -21.36
CA PRO A 25 19.01 -6.35 -21.57
C PRO A 25 18.74 -6.12 -23.06
N GLU A 26 17.56 -6.46 -23.55
CA GLU A 26 17.17 -6.04 -24.90
C GLU A 26 17.14 -4.49 -24.94
N PRO A 27 17.86 -3.86 -25.88
CA PRO A 27 18.15 -2.43 -25.80
C PRO A 27 17.03 -1.51 -26.29
N THR A 28 15.99 -2.00 -26.98
CA THR A 28 15.03 -1.16 -27.71
C THR A 28 13.65 -1.06 -27.08
N VAL A 29 13.16 -2.12 -26.45
CA VAL A 29 11.77 -2.22 -25.99
C VAL A 29 11.62 -2.64 -24.52
N GLN A 30 12.71 -2.95 -23.83
CA GLN A 30 12.62 -3.14 -22.38
C GLN A 30 12.33 -1.81 -21.67
N ARG A 31 11.44 -1.88 -20.68
CA ARG A 31 11.21 -0.76 -19.76
C ARG A 31 12.42 -0.56 -18.85
N GLY A 32 12.62 0.69 -18.42
CA GLY A 32 13.60 1.02 -17.39
C GLY A 32 13.33 0.37 -16.03
N TRP A 33 14.24 0.56 -15.09
CA TRP A 33 14.05 0.11 -13.71
C TRP A 33 12.84 0.81 -13.07
N SER A 34 11.91 0.03 -12.52
CA SER A 34 10.67 0.55 -11.92
C SER A 34 10.21 -0.27 -10.72
N TRP A 35 11.07 -1.16 -10.20
CA TRP A 35 10.75 -1.94 -9.01
C TRP A 35 10.97 -1.12 -7.75
N THR A 36 10.06 -1.31 -6.79
CA THR A 36 10.14 -0.73 -5.46
C THR A 36 11.28 -1.35 -4.66
N LYS A 37 11.70 -0.67 -3.59
CA LYS A 37 12.68 -1.24 -2.65
C LYS A 37 12.11 -2.50 -1.98
N GLU A 38 10.83 -2.53 -1.62
CA GLU A 38 10.18 -3.75 -1.10
C GLU A 38 10.29 -4.94 -2.08
N ALA A 39 9.98 -4.74 -3.37
CA ALA A 39 10.07 -5.80 -4.38
C ALA A 39 11.52 -6.28 -4.59
N LEU A 40 12.47 -5.34 -4.64
CA LEU A 40 13.90 -5.63 -4.75
C LEU A 40 14.37 -6.44 -3.52
N ASN A 41 14.08 -5.96 -2.31
CA ASN A 41 14.43 -6.60 -1.04
C ASN A 41 13.80 -8.01 -0.93
N GLY A 42 12.55 -8.18 -1.35
CA GLY A 42 11.87 -9.47 -1.36
C GLY A 42 12.54 -10.49 -2.29
N LEU A 43 13.04 -10.05 -3.45
CA LEU A 43 13.83 -10.92 -4.33
C LEU A 43 15.19 -11.25 -3.72
N ILE A 44 15.87 -10.28 -3.10
CA ILE A 44 17.13 -10.54 -2.38
C ILE A 44 16.91 -11.58 -1.29
N TRP A 45 15.89 -11.40 -0.45
CA TRP A 45 15.56 -12.37 0.58
C TRP A 45 15.29 -13.75 0.01
N SER A 46 14.55 -13.85 -1.10
CA SER A 46 14.29 -15.12 -1.80
C SER A 46 15.60 -15.78 -2.26
N ALA A 47 16.49 -15.00 -2.89
CA ALA A 47 17.77 -15.47 -3.38
C ALA A 47 18.74 -15.89 -2.26
N VAL A 48 18.82 -15.11 -1.19
CA VAL A 48 19.71 -15.38 -0.05
C VAL A 48 19.17 -16.53 0.81
N SER A 49 17.86 -16.58 1.07
CA SER A 49 17.23 -17.63 1.88
C SER A 49 17.18 -18.98 1.18
N GLY A 50 17.17 -19.00 -0.17
CA GLY A 50 17.01 -20.23 -0.94
C GLY A 50 15.69 -20.97 -0.67
N MET A 51 14.75 -20.34 0.06
CA MET A 51 13.45 -20.94 0.43
C MET A 51 12.41 -20.70 -0.66
N VAL A 52 12.48 -19.55 -1.33
CA VAL A 52 11.56 -19.15 -2.39
C VAL A 52 12.29 -19.17 -3.73
N PHE A 53 11.66 -19.80 -4.71
CA PHE A 53 12.20 -19.91 -6.06
C PHE A 53 12.27 -18.54 -6.75
N ILE A 54 13.40 -18.20 -7.36
CA ILE A 54 13.54 -17.04 -8.24
C ILE A 54 12.85 -17.38 -9.57
N PRO A 55 11.80 -16.65 -9.99
CA PRO A 55 11.04 -17.05 -11.17
C PRO A 55 11.89 -17.06 -12.46
N ASN A 56 11.48 -17.89 -13.43
CA ASN A 56 12.23 -18.21 -14.65
C ASN A 56 12.63 -16.98 -15.47
N LEU A 57 13.81 -17.03 -16.09
CA LEU A 57 14.28 -16.01 -17.03
C LEU A 57 14.02 -16.47 -18.46
N ILE A 58 13.72 -15.52 -19.34
CA ILE A 58 13.57 -15.79 -20.76
C ILE A 58 14.58 -14.94 -21.51
N LEU A 59 15.40 -15.62 -22.32
CA LEU A 59 16.46 -15.05 -23.13
C LEU A 59 16.20 -15.32 -24.62
N ALA A 60 16.78 -14.49 -25.47
CA ALA A 60 16.79 -14.66 -26.92
C ALA A 60 18.23 -14.55 -27.44
N GLU A 61 18.63 -15.52 -28.24
CA GLU A 61 19.94 -15.54 -28.90
C GLU A 61 19.79 -15.08 -30.35
N THR A 62 20.44 -13.98 -30.71
CA THR A 62 20.55 -13.51 -32.09
C THR A 62 21.91 -13.85 -32.66
N LYS A 63 21.99 -13.88 -33.99
CA LYS A 63 23.25 -13.93 -34.71
C LYS A 63 23.39 -12.65 -35.52
N SER A 64 24.52 -11.98 -35.35
CA SER A 64 24.94 -10.90 -36.24
C SER A 64 25.29 -11.46 -37.62
N GLU A 65 25.37 -10.57 -38.63
CA GLU A 65 25.83 -10.92 -39.98
C GLU A 65 27.24 -11.54 -39.98
N SER A 66 28.09 -11.19 -39.01
CA SER A 66 29.43 -11.76 -38.80
C SER A 66 29.42 -13.09 -38.05
N GLY A 67 28.26 -13.67 -37.76
CA GLY A 67 28.11 -14.95 -37.07
C GLY A 67 28.34 -14.91 -35.55
N ILE A 68 28.57 -13.72 -34.97
CA ILE A 68 28.71 -13.54 -33.52
C ILE A 68 27.33 -13.65 -32.88
N LYS A 69 27.23 -14.51 -31.88
CA LYS A 69 26.02 -14.77 -31.11
C LYS A 69 25.90 -13.75 -29.98
N SER A 70 24.74 -13.08 -29.89
CA SER A 70 24.42 -12.16 -28.79
C SER A 70 23.21 -12.70 -28.03
N THR A 71 23.22 -12.61 -26.70
CA THR A 71 22.14 -13.10 -25.85
C THR A 71 21.46 -11.93 -25.15
N TYR A 72 20.16 -11.79 -25.36
CA TYR A 72 19.36 -10.71 -24.81
C TYR A 72 18.35 -11.23 -23.80
N ILE A 73 18.12 -10.49 -22.73
CA ILE A 73 17.03 -10.73 -21.79
C ILE A 73 15.75 -10.26 -22.46
N VAL A 74 14.70 -11.09 -22.50
CA VAL A 74 13.36 -10.70 -22.99
C VAL A 74 12.31 -10.66 -21.88
N ASP A 75 12.49 -11.49 -20.85
CA ASP A 75 11.77 -11.41 -19.59
C ASP A 75 12.74 -11.65 -18.42
N GLY A 76 12.54 -10.89 -17.34
CA GLY A 76 13.38 -10.95 -16.15
C GLY A 76 14.30 -9.76 -15.94
N GLY A 77 14.20 -8.69 -16.73
CA GLY A 77 15.05 -7.49 -16.61
C GLY A 77 15.16 -6.95 -15.18
N HIS A 78 14.04 -6.74 -14.48
CA HIS A 78 14.06 -6.30 -13.07
C HIS A 78 14.65 -7.33 -12.11
N ARG A 79 14.45 -8.63 -12.35
CA ARG A 79 15.06 -9.68 -11.50
C ARG A 79 16.58 -9.67 -11.65
N THR A 80 17.05 -9.58 -12.88
CA THR A 80 18.47 -9.48 -13.21
C THR A 80 19.10 -8.25 -12.60
N GLU A 81 18.45 -7.09 -12.75
CA GLU A 81 18.97 -5.84 -12.22
C GLU A 81 18.96 -5.80 -10.68
N ALA A 82 17.95 -6.37 -10.02
CA ALA A 82 17.93 -6.51 -8.57
C ALA A 82 19.11 -7.35 -8.05
N LEU A 83 19.35 -8.53 -8.67
CA LEU A 83 20.47 -9.40 -8.32
C LEU A 83 21.82 -8.73 -8.61
N ARG A 84 21.95 -8.03 -9.74
CA ARG A 84 23.14 -7.25 -10.10
C ARG A 84 23.43 -6.16 -9.06
N ARG A 85 22.43 -5.36 -8.71
CA ARG A 85 22.57 -4.28 -7.71
C ARG A 85 23.04 -4.80 -6.37
N PHE A 86 22.48 -5.91 -5.91
CA PHE A 86 22.89 -6.52 -4.65
C PHE A 86 24.31 -7.08 -4.71
N ARG A 87 24.64 -7.87 -5.74
CA ARG A 87 25.93 -8.57 -5.84
C ARG A 87 27.10 -7.65 -6.21
N TYR A 88 26.86 -6.69 -7.10
CA TYR A 88 27.91 -5.88 -7.74
C TYR A 88 27.73 -4.38 -7.58
N GLY A 89 26.57 -3.91 -7.14
CA GLY A 89 26.23 -2.49 -7.05
C GLY A 89 26.18 -1.93 -5.64
N GLU A 90 26.77 -2.63 -4.66
CA GLU A 90 26.80 -2.23 -3.24
C GLU A 90 25.42 -1.95 -2.63
N TYR A 91 24.34 -2.48 -3.22
CA TYR A 91 22.99 -2.24 -2.72
C TYR A 91 22.83 -2.78 -1.31
N LYS A 92 22.37 -1.90 -0.42
CA LYS A 92 22.10 -2.18 0.98
C LYS A 92 20.61 -2.48 1.15
N VAL A 93 20.28 -3.68 1.64
CA VAL A 93 18.89 -4.07 1.92
C VAL A 93 18.27 -3.08 2.89
N THR A 94 17.13 -2.49 2.53
CA THR A 94 16.50 -1.44 3.33
C THR A 94 15.56 -2.02 4.39
N ASN A 95 15.01 -1.15 5.24
CA ASN A 95 14.02 -1.54 6.25
C ASN A 95 12.64 -1.87 5.65
N GLU A 96 12.42 -1.60 4.36
CA GLU A 96 11.19 -1.94 3.61
C GLU A 96 11.14 -3.43 3.22
N ILE A 97 12.05 -4.26 3.74
CA ILE A 97 12.00 -5.71 3.58
C ILE A 97 10.91 -6.30 4.48
N ARG A 98 9.98 -7.04 3.88
CA ARG A 98 8.89 -7.70 4.63
C ARG A 98 9.39 -8.82 5.54
N GLU A 99 10.29 -9.67 5.03
CA GLU A 99 10.88 -10.80 5.76
C GLU A 99 12.39 -10.54 5.95
N PRO A 100 12.82 -9.88 7.04
CA PRO A 100 14.22 -9.50 7.20
C PRO A 100 15.14 -10.66 7.59
N ILE A 101 14.58 -11.71 8.21
CA ILE A 101 15.37 -12.79 8.82
C ILE A 101 15.54 -13.96 7.85
N VAL A 102 16.79 -14.38 7.67
CA VAL A 102 17.16 -15.61 6.97
C VAL A 102 17.72 -16.62 7.97
N ARG A 103 17.25 -17.86 7.89
CA ARG A 103 17.77 -18.99 8.66
C ARG A 103 18.73 -19.80 7.80
N TYR A 104 19.92 -20.08 8.32
CA TYR A 104 20.90 -20.92 7.62
C TYR A 104 21.69 -21.80 8.57
N ASN A 105 22.24 -22.88 8.03
CA ASN A 105 23.05 -23.82 8.78
C ASN A 105 24.54 -23.50 8.63
N ARG A 106 25.24 -23.40 9.75
CA ARG A 106 26.70 -23.26 9.79
C ARG A 106 27.34 -24.29 10.72
N LYS A 107 28.65 -24.46 10.59
CA LYS A 107 29.41 -25.30 11.51
C LYS A 107 29.44 -24.60 12.88
N LYS A 108 29.09 -25.32 13.94
CA LYS A 108 29.15 -24.78 15.30
C LYS A 108 30.60 -24.50 15.66
N LEU A 109 30.86 -23.29 16.17
CA LEU A 109 32.18 -22.88 16.64
C LEU A 109 32.21 -22.88 18.18
N ASN A 110 33.34 -23.24 18.76
CA ASN A 110 33.59 -23.04 20.19
C ASN A 110 34.05 -21.59 20.47
N GLU A 111 34.32 -21.28 21.74
CA GLU A 111 34.79 -19.96 22.17
C GLU A 111 36.11 -19.53 21.52
N GLU A 112 36.91 -20.48 21.03
CA GLU A 112 38.16 -20.22 20.29
C GLU A 112 37.96 -20.08 18.76
N GLY A 113 36.72 -20.11 18.28
CA GLY A 113 36.41 -20.04 16.85
C GLY A 113 36.69 -21.33 16.06
N LYS A 114 36.93 -22.46 16.73
CA LYS A 114 37.19 -23.76 16.09
C LYS A 114 35.91 -24.58 15.94
N VAL A 115 35.84 -25.35 14.85
CA VAL A 115 34.71 -26.23 14.55
C VAL A 115 34.55 -27.31 15.64
N VAL A 116 33.36 -27.38 16.22
CA VAL A 116 32.99 -28.38 17.22
C VAL A 116 32.69 -29.72 16.54
N LYS A 117 33.21 -30.80 17.12
CA LYS A 117 32.95 -32.18 16.69
C LYS A 117 32.31 -33.00 17.81
N ASN A 118 31.46 -33.96 17.47
CA ASN A 118 30.88 -34.90 18.44
C ASN A 118 31.90 -35.98 18.87
N GLN A 119 31.51 -36.88 19.77
CA GLN A 119 32.36 -37.98 20.26
C GLN A 119 32.81 -38.97 19.17
N TYR A 120 32.17 -38.98 18.01
CA TYR A 120 32.51 -39.82 16.85
C TYR A 120 33.36 -39.09 15.81
N GLY A 121 33.66 -37.81 16.03
CA GLY A 121 34.45 -36.97 15.11
C GLY A 121 33.63 -36.24 14.03
N ASP A 122 32.29 -36.35 14.02
CA ASP A 122 31.44 -35.63 13.08
C ASP A 122 31.29 -34.16 13.45
N ILE A 123 31.18 -33.29 12.44
CA ILE A 123 30.96 -31.85 12.63
C ILE A 123 29.56 -31.60 13.19
N ILE A 124 29.47 -30.82 14.26
CA ILE A 124 28.20 -30.34 14.80
C ILE A 124 27.77 -29.10 14.01
N TRP A 125 26.54 -29.12 13.51
CA TRP A 125 25.91 -28.00 12.81
C TRP A 125 24.95 -27.26 13.75
N GLU A 126 24.78 -25.97 13.50
CA GLU A 126 23.78 -25.15 14.16
C GLU A 126 23.00 -24.34 13.11
N THR A 127 21.71 -24.13 13.37
CA THR A 127 20.87 -23.19 12.61
C THR A 127 20.93 -21.84 13.29
N VAL A 128 21.23 -20.80 12.52
CA VAL A 128 21.33 -19.43 13.01
C VAL A 128 20.44 -18.51 12.19
N GLU A 129 19.98 -17.44 12.83
CA GLU A 129 19.22 -16.36 12.20
C GLU A 129 20.18 -15.22 11.80
N TYR A 130 19.94 -14.64 10.63
CA TYR A 130 20.69 -13.52 10.10
C TYR A 130 19.73 -12.46 9.58
N ASP A 131 19.88 -11.24 10.07
CA ASP A 131 19.07 -10.10 9.65
C ASP A 131 19.71 -9.43 8.44
N LEU A 132 18.97 -9.37 7.33
CA LEU A 132 19.42 -8.75 6.09
C LEU A 132 19.38 -7.22 6.13
N ARG A 133 18.63 -6.60 7.06
CA ARG A 133 18.48 -5.14 7.08
C ARG A 133 19.83 -4.45 7.24
N GLY A 134 20.07 -3.48 6.36
CA GLY A 134 21.31 -2.74 6.32
C GLY A 134 22.51 -3.54 5.83
N LYS A 135 22.33 -4.73 5.24
CA LYS A 135 23.43 -5.57 4.73
C LYS A 135 23.57 -5.47 3.23
N THR A 136 24.81 -5.49 2.77
CA THR A 136 25.21 -5.66 1.38
C THR A 136 25.54 -7.13 1.10
N TYR A 137 25.83 -7.49 -0.16
CA TYR A 137 26.34 -8.82 -0.49
C TYR A 137 27.63 -9.13 0.27
N GLU A 138 28.54 -8.15 0.43
CA GLU A 138 29.82 -8.39 1.08
C GLU A 138 29.72 -8.69 2.57
N ASP A 139 28.71 -8.15 3.24
CA ASP A 139 28.42 -8.42 4.64
C ASP A 139 27.91 -9.85 4.90
N LEU A 140 27.47 -10.56 3.86
CA LEU A 140 26.89 -11.88 4.03
C LEU A 140 27.94 -12.91 4.51
N PRO A 141 27.58 -13.77 5.49
CA PRO A 141 28.35 -14.96 5.83
C PRO A 141 28.61 -15.84 4.60
N THR A 142 29.75 -16.53 4.58
CA THR A 142 30.18 -17.40 3.48
C THR A 142 29.12 -18.45 3.12
N GLU A 143 28.40 -18.99 4.09
CA GLU A 143 27.31 -19.93 3.85
C GLU A 143 26.15 -19.31 3.05
N LEU A 144 25.77 -18.07 3.36
CA LEU A 144 24.71 -17.34 2.66
C LEU A 144 25.16 -16.88 1.27
N LYS A 145 26.42 -16.40 1.11
CA LYS A 145 27.01 -16.14 -0.21
C LYS A 145 26.96 -17.40 -1.08
N ARG A 146 27.41 -18.53 -0.53
CA ARG A 146 27.37 -19.83 -1.22
C ARG A 146 25.94 -20.27 -1.56
N GLN A 147 24.99 -20.03 -0.67
CA GLN A 147 23.58 -20.38 -0.87
C GLN A 147 22.98 -19.59 -2.04
N LEU A 148 23.18 -18.27 -2.05
CA LEU A 148 22.80 -17.40 -3.17
C LEU A 148 23.45 -17.88 -4.47
N ASN A 149 24.77 -18.05 -4.48
CA ASN A 149 25.53 -18.40 -5.69
C ASN A 149 25.09 -19.72 -6.31
N LYS A 150 24.75 -20.71 -5.47
CA LYS A 150 24.25 -22.03 -5.90
C LYS A 150 22.77 -22.07 -6.26
N GLY A 151 22.02 -21.02 -5.93
CA GLY A 151 20.61 -20.88 -6.29
C GLY A 151 20.41 -21.19 -7.78
N GLN A 152 19.38 -21.97 -8.10
CA GLN A 152 19.14 -22.44 -9.46
C GLN A 152 18.14 -21.52 -10.16
N LEU A 153 18.50 -21.06 -11.36
CA LEU A 153 17.66 -20.30 -12.27
C LEU A 153 17.27 -21.22 -13.44
N ALA A 154 15.97 -21.36 -13.69
CA ALA A 154 15.50 -21.94 -14.93
C ALA A 154 15.50 -20.86 -16.02
N VAL A 155 16.20 -21.13 -17.12
CA VAL A 155 16.40 -20.18 -18.21
C VAL A 155 15.86 -20.78 -19.50
N THR A 156 14.84 -20.14 -20.07
CA THR A 156 14.33 -20.47 -21.41
C THR A 156 15.07 -19.63 -22.43
N ILE A 157 15.64 -20.27 -23.45
CA ILE A 157 16.47 -19.59 -24.45
C ILE A 157 15.91 -19.85 -25.84
N TYR A 158 15.40 -18.79 -26.47
CA TYR A 158 14.99 -18.77 -27.87
C TYR A 158 16.20 -18.68 -28.79
N GLN A 159 16.25 -19.52 -29.81
CA GLN A 159 17.43 -19.69 -30.66
C GLN A 159 17.26 -19.06 -32.03
N ASN A 160 18.37 -18.54 -32.57
CA ASN A 160 18.45 -17.98 -33.91
C ASN A 160 17.30 -16.98 -34.16
N CYS A 161 17.14 -16.05 -33.23
CA CYS A 161 16.15 -14.98 -33.32
C CYS A 161 16.62 -13.92 -34.32
N GLU A 162 15.70 -13.47 -35.17
CA GLU A 162 15.89 -12.29 -36.02
C GLU A 162 15.61 -11.02 -35.21
N GLN A 163 16.02 -9.86 -35.70
CA GLN A 163 15.84 -8.59 -34.99
C GLN A 163 14.36 -8.29 -34.67
N GLY A 164 13.42 -8.66 -35.55
CA GLY A 164 11.98 -8.48 -35.32
C GLY A 164 11.37 -9.44 -34.28
N ASP A 165 12.05 -10.54 -33.96
CA ASP A 165 11.56 -11.53 -32.99
C ASP A 165 11.63 -10.98 -31.55
N LEU A 166 12.64 -10.16 -31.25
CA LEU A 166 12.92 -9.67 -29.89
C LEU A 166 11.78 -8.79 -29.35
N PRO A 167 11.31 -7.75 -30.08
CA PRO A 167 10.15 -6.96 -29.66
C PRO A 167 8.89 -7.79 -29.49
N THR A 168 8.69 -8.80 -30.36
CA THR A 168 7.54 -9.70 -30.28
C THR A 168 7.57 -10.52 -28.99
N LEU A 169 8.72 -11.09 -28.63
CA LEU A 169 8.90 -11.84 -27.39
C LEU A 169 8.71 -10.95 -26.15
N VAL A 170 9.32 -9.76 -26.14
CA VAL A 170 9.18 -8.80 -25.03
C VAL A 170 7.70 -8.43 -24.84
N ASN A 171 6.95 -8.17 -25.91
CA ASN A 171 5.53 -7.89 -25.83
C ASN A 171 4.74 -9.08 -25.25
N ILE A 172 4.98 -10.31 -25.72
CA ILE A 172 4.25 -11.50 -25.25
C ILE A 172 4.44 -11.70 -23.73
N TYR A 173 5.67 -11.54 -23.22
CA TYR A 173 5.96 -11.84 -21.82
C TYR A 173 5.72 -10.68 -20.85
N ASN A 174 5.79 -9.44 -21.33
CA ASN A 174 5.57 -8.27 -20.48
C ASN A 174 4.14 -7.71 -20.57
N ASN A 175 3.27 -8.26 -21.43
CA ASN A 175 1.86 -7.90 -21.49
C ASN A 175 1.05 -8.60 -20.38
N HIS A 176 1.27 -8.16 -19.14
CA HIS A 176 0.50 -8.55 -17.96
C HIS A 176 0.03 -7.30 -17.20
N ILE A 177 -1.12 -7.41 -16.54
CA ILE A 177 -1.63 -6.35 -15.67
C ILE A 177 -1.09 -6.61 -14.25
N ALA A 178 -0.35 -5.63 -13.71
CA ALA A 178 0.10 -5.70 -12.31
C ALA A 178 -1.10 -5.68 -11.37
N MET A 179 -0.99 -6.35 -10.22
CA MET A 179 -2.00 -6.24 -9.17
C MET A 179 -2.11 -4.79 -8.73
N ASN A 180 -3.34 -4.27 -8.61
CA ASN A 180 -3.55 -2.93 -8.06
C ASN A 180 -3.36 -2.92 -6.53
N ALA A 181 -3.27 -1.73 -5.92
CA ALA A 181 -3.15 -1.56 -4.48
C ALA A 181 -4.13 -2.40 -3.62
N SER A 182 -5.41 -2.52 -4.02
CA SER A 182 -6.41 -3.28 -3.25
C SER A 182 -6.20 -4.79 -3.37
N GLN A 183 -5.84 -5.29 -4.55
CA GLN A 183 -5.47 -6.69 -4.75
C GLN A 183 -4.19 -7.04 -3.99
N LYS A 184 -3.17 -6.17 -4.04
CA LYS A 184 -1.89 -6.34 -3.35
C LYS A 184 -2.08 -6.35 -1.83
N ALA A 185 -2.94 -5.48 -1.29
CA ALA A 185 -3.25 -5.41 0.14
C ALA A 185 -3.70 -6.77 0.73
N LEU A 186 -4.45 -7.57 -0.02
CA LEU A 186 -4.88 -8.90 0.43
C LEU A 186 -3.69 -9.83 0.77
N THR A 187 -2.53 -9.63 0.14
CA THR A 187 -1.32 -10.42 0.42
C THR A 187 -0.68 -10.10 1.77
N TYR A 188 -1.10 -9.00 2.42
CA TYR A 188 -0.63 -8.61 3.76
C TYR A 188 -1.49 -9.19 4.88
N VAL A 189 -2.72 -9.65 4.58
CA VAL A 189 -3.65 -10.26 5.55
C VAL A 189 -3.76 -11.78 5.38
N GLY A 190 -2.61 -12.45 5.33
CA GLY A 190 -2.52 -13.90 5.07
C GLY A 190 -3.33 -14.77 6.03
N ASN A 191 -3.40 -14.39 7.31
CA ASN A 191 -4.11 -15.14 8.35
C ASN A 191 -5.63 -15.18 8.14
N PHE A 192 -6.21 -14.17 7.48
CA PHE A 192 -7.66 -14.04 7.27
C PHE A 192 -8.08 -14.04 5.80
N ALA A 193 -7.15 -14.07 4.85
CA ALA A 193 -7.42 -14.01 3.42
C ALA A 193 -8.44 -15.06 2.93
N LYS A 194 -8.46 -16.25 3.54
CA LYS A 194 -9.44 -17.31 3.22
C LYS A 194 -10.86 -16.90 3.63
N GLU A 195 -11.02 -16.33 4.83
CA GLU A 195 -12.34 -15.91 5.33
C GLU A 195 -12.84 -14.70 4.54
N ILE A 196 -11.98 -13.71 4.29
CA ILE A 196 -12.30 -12.55 3.45
C ILE A 196 -12.80 -13.01 2.06
N ARG A 197 -12.13 -13.97 1.44
CA ARG A 197 -12.56 -14.54 0.15
C ARG A 197 -13.86 -15.33 0.24
N LYS A 198 -14.15 -16.00 1.36
CA LYS A 198 -15.44 -16.65 1.58
C LYS A 198 -16.53 -15.58 1.57
N ILE A 199 -16.44 -14.59 2.46
CA ILE A 199 -17.41 -13.49 2.60
C ILE A 199 -17.65 -12.79 1.25
N LYS A 200 -16.57 -12.40 0.55
CA LYS A 200 -16.63 -11.79 -0.78
C LYS A 200 -17.47 -12.58 -1.78
N ASN A 201 -17.38 -13.91 -1.76
CA ASN A 201 -17.99 -14.76 -2.77
C ASN A 201 -19.39 -15.25 -2.39
N THR A 202 -19.73 -15.29 -1.10
CA THR A 202 -20.99 -15.89 -0.62
C THR A 202 -21.98 -14.89 -0.04
N ASN A 203 -21.54 -13.70 0.37
CA ASN A 203 -22.39 -12.77 1.10
C ASN A 203 -23.32 -11.96 0.17
N GLU A 204 -24.63 -12.06 0.42
CA GLU A 204 -25.67 -11.41 -0.40
C GLU A 204 -25.71 -9.90 -0.22
N PHE A 205 -25.40 -9.37 0.96
CA PHE A 205 -25.34 -7.92 1.17
C PHE A 205 -24.29 -7.27 0.28
N LEU A 206 -23.08 -7.82 0.18
CA LEU A 206 -22.07 -7.24 -0.73
C LEU A 206 -22.52 -7.29 -2.19
N LYS A 207 -23.16 -8.39 -2.59
CA LYS A 207 -23.56 -8.62 -3.99
C LYS A 207 -24.77 -7.80 -4.41
N ASP A 208 -25.81 -7.83 -3.60
CA ASP A 208 -27.14 -7.33 -3.95
C ASP A 208 -27.60 -6.23 -2.98
N GLY A 209 -27.02 -6.14 -1.78
CA GLY A 209 -27.31 -5.11 -0.77
C GLY A 209 -26.52 -3.79 -0.90
N THR A 210 -25.60 -3.67 -1.86
CA THR A 210 -24.77 -2.47 -2.07
C THR A 210 -24.78 -2.02 -3.54
N ILE A 211 -24.26 -0.81 -3.80
CA ILE A 211 -23.99 -0.33 -5.17
C ILE A 211 -22.61 -0.76 -5.71
N LEU A 212 -21.89 -1.61 -4.99
CA LEU A 212 -20.59 -2.11 -5.46
C LEU A 212 -20.77 -2.94 -6.73
N THR A 213 -19.79 -2.82 -7.63
CA THR A 213 -19.83 -3.43 -8.97
C THR A 213 -19.01 -4.72 -9.05
N GLU A 214 -19.32 -5.57 -10.03
CA GLU A 214 -18.49 -6.75 -10.34
C GLU A 214 -17.08 -6.37 -10.81
N LYS A 215 -16.91 -5.19 -11.44
CA LYS A 215 -15.57 -4.67 -11.75
C LYS A 215 -14.78 -4.45 -10.46
N GLN A 216 -15.35 -3.74 -9.49
CA GLN A 216 -14.73 -3.50 -8.18
C GLN A 216 -14.43 -4.82 -7.45
N LYS A 217 -15.30 -5.83 -7.57
CA LYS A 217 -15.03 -7.18 -7.04
C LYS A 217 -13.78 -7.83 -7.66
N ASN A 218 -13.59 -7.68 -8.97
CA ASN A 218 -12.38 -8.19 -9.65
C ASN A 218 -11.14 -7.37 -9.27
N ASP A 219 -11.31 -6.07 -9.04
CA ASP A 219 -10.25 -5.15 -8.62
C ASP A 219 -9.88 -5.27 -7.12
N GLY A 220 -10.41 -6.25 -6.39
CA GLY A 220 -10.07 -6.51 -4.98
C GLY A 220 -10.74 -5.55 -3.98
N ILE A 221 -11.68 -4.73 -4.43
CA ILE A 221 -12.32 -3.69 -3.62
C ILE A 221 -13.27 -4.27 -2.59
N TRP A 222 -13.92 -5.40 -2.87
CA TRP A 222 -14.81 -6.04 -1.90
C TRP A 222 -14.01 -6.57 -0.70
N GLU A 223 -12.85 -7.19 -0.94
CA GLU A 223 -11.93 -7.62 0.11
C GLU A 223 -11.43 -6.45 0.96
N ARG A 224 -11.16 -5.31 0.32
CA ARG A 224 -10.84 -4.05 0.99
C ARG A 224 -11.99 -3.58 1.88
N VAL A 225 -13.23 -3.53 1.38
CA VAL A 225 -14.41 -3.10 2.16
C VAL A 225 -14.62 -4.00 3.40
N ILE A 226 -14.48 -5.31 3.25
CA ILE A 226 -14.58 -6.25 4.38
C ILE A 226 -13.53 -5.91 5.45
N SER A 227 -12.28 -5.67 5.03
CA SER A 227 -11.18 -5.34 5.94
C SER A 227 -11.37 -3.96 6.59
N GLU A 228 -11.87 -2.97 5.84
CA GLU A 228 -12.24 -1.65 6.37
C GLU A 228 -13.36 -1.77 7.41
N CYS A 229 -14.36 -2.65 7.22
CA CYS A 229 -15.42 -2.88 8.21
C CYS A 229 -14.88 -3.49 9.51
N VAL A 230 -13.99 -4.49 9.43
CA VAL A 230 -13.33 -5.05 10.62
C VAL A 230 -12.50 -3.96 11.32
N MET A 231 -11.71 -3.20 10.56
CA MET A 231 -10.90 -2.10 11.09
C MET A 231 -11.76 -1.04 11.78
N GLY A 232 -12.90 -0.67 11.18
CA GLY A 232 -13.81 0.35 11.67
C GLY A 232 -14.59 -0.09 12.91
N VAL A 233 -15.02 -1.35 13.00
CA VAL A 233 -15.80 -1.83 14.14
C VAL A 233 -14.92 -2.14 15.36
N TYR A 234 -13.77 -2.79 15.14
CA TYR A 234 -12.94 -3.32 16.24
C TYR A 234 -11.66 -2.55 16.51
N HIS A 235 -11.09 -1.90 15.50
CA HIS A 235 -9.73 -1.31 15.57
C HIS A 235 -9.71 0.18 15.24
N PHE A 236 -10.84 0.88 15.42
CA PHE A 236 -11.01 2.25 14.95
C PHE A 236 -10.02 3.23 15.58
N ASP A 237 -9.61 3.00 16.83
CA ASP A 237 -8.61 3.82 17.50
C ASP A 237 -7.27 3.81 16.76
N ASN A 238 -6.94 2.72 16.07
CA ASN A 238 -5.73 2.56 15.27
C ASN A 238 -5.97 2.70 13.75
N TRP A 239 -7.09 3.33 13.34
CA TRP A 239 -7.52 3.45 11.94
C TRP A 239 -6.36 3.77 10.99
N LYS A 240 -6.30 3.00 9.89
CA LYS A 240 -5.37 3.20 8.78
C LYS A 240 -6.18 3.52 7.53
N LYS A 241 -5.67 4.42 6.68
CA LYS A 241 -6.36 4.85 5.44
C LYS A 241 -6.02 3.96 4.24
N ALA A 242 -4.73 3.65 4.09
CA ALA A 242 -4.24 2.89 2.95
C ALA A 242 -4.58 1.39 3.10
N PRO A 243 -5.08 0.73 2.05
CA PRO A 243 -5.47 -0.68 2.10
C PRO A 243 -4.36 -1.62 2.59
N LYS A 244 -3.11 -1.41 2.15
CA LYS A 244 -1.94 -2.18 2.60
C LYS A 244 -1.76 -2.09 4.11
N LYS A 245 -1.75 -0.86 4.66
CA LYS A 245 -1.60 -0.59 6.10
C LYS A 245 -2.74 -1.19 6.94
N ILE A 246 -3.98 -1.16 6.43
CA ILE A 246 -5.11 -1.84 7.07
C ILE A 246 -4.87 -3.34 7.15
N CYS A 247 -4.61 -3.99 6.01
CA CYS A 247 -4.44 -5.44 5.94
C CYS A 247 -3.24 -5.93 6.76
N ASP A 248 -2.11 -5.22 6.70
CA ASP A 248 -0.91 -5.54 7.46
C ASP A 248 -1.16 -5.45 8.97
N TYR A 249 -1.80 -4.37 9.44
CA TYR A 249 -2.18 -4.23 10.85
C TYR A 249 -3.13 -5.35 11.29
N LEU A 250 -4.20 -5.60 10.52
CA LEU A 250 -5.21 -6.62 10.88
C LEU A 250 -4.61 -8.02 10.93
N ASN A 251 -3.63 -8.34 10.08
CA ASN A 251 -2.99 -9.66 10.06
C ASN A 251 -2.43 -10.10 11.42
N PHE A 252 -1.99 -9.14 12.24
CA PHE A 252 -1.39 -9.40 13.56
C PHE A 252 -2.29 -9.00 14.74
N ASN A 253 -3.28 -8.13 14.52
CA ASN A 253 -4.08 -7.54 15.60
C ASN A 253 -5.56 -7.95 15.58
N SER A 254 -6.03 -8.63 14.53
CA SER A 254 -7.42 -9.06 14.38
C SER A 254 -7.62 -10.53 14.77
N THR A 255 -8.88 -10.97 14.85
CA THR A 255 -9.24 -12.38 15.07
C THR A 255 -10.26 -12.88 14.04
N MET A 256 -10.41 -14.21 13.94
CA MET A 256 -11.38 -14.81 13.01
C MET A 256 -12.82 -14.43 13.35
N GLU A 257 -13.12 -14.31 14.64
CA GLU A 257 -14.43 -13.95 15.18
C GLU A 257 -14.86 -12.54 14.74
N GLU A 258 -13.92 -11.59 14.64
CA GLU A 258 -14.19 -10.24 14.16
C GLU A 258 -14.70 -10.26 12.70
N TYR A 259 -14.05 -11.03 11.81
CA TYR A 259 -14.50 -11.19 10.42
C TYR A 259 -15.86 -11.89 10.33
N GLN A 260 -16.08 -12.93 11.15
CA GLN A 260 -17.36 -13.64 11.21
C GLN A 260 -18.49 -12.74 11.71
N GLN A 261 -18.22 -11.85 12.66
CA GLN A 261 -19.21 -10.91 13.14
C GLN A 261 -19.57 -9.86 12.08
N ILE A 262 -18.60 -9.37 11.30
CA ILE A 262 -18.88 -8.50 10.15
C ILE A 262 -19.76 -9.24 9.12
N GLU A 263 -19.48 -10.52 8.83
CA GLU A 263 -20.36 -11.31 7.97
C GLU A 263 -21.78 -11.43 8.53
N GLN A 264 -21.94 -11.59 9.85
CA GLN A 264 -23.26 -11.60 10.48
C GLN A 264 -23.99 -10.25 10.34
N TYR A 265 -23.29 -9.13 10.50
CA TYR A 265 -23.86 -7.80 10.27
C TYR A 265 -24.34 -7.63 8.84
N PHE A 266 -23.52 -8.05 7.86
CA PHE A 266 -23.93 -8.09 6.47
C PHE A 266 -25.20 -8.92 6.25
N ASN A 267 -25.26 -10.13 6.81
CA ASN A 267 -26.44 -11.00 6.67
C ASN A 267 -27.71 -10.40 7.28
N ARG A 268 -27.58 -9.67 8.39
CA ARG A 268 -28.71 -9.02 9.09
C ARG A 268 -29.22 -7.77 8.37
N ILE A 269 -28.33 -7.06 7.66
CA ILE A 269 -28.70 -5.87 6.88
C ILE A 269 -29.26 -6.24 5.50
N ALA A 270 -28.77 -7.34 4.89
CA ALA A 270 -29.13 -7.74 3.53
C ALA A 270 -30.63 -7.69 3.19
N PRO A 271 -31.56 -8.17 4.06
CA PRO A 271 -32.99 -8.18 3.77
C PRO A 271 -33.62 -6.80 3.58
N TYR A 272 -32.97 -5.72 4.02
CA TYR A 272 -33.49 -4.35 3.94
C TYR A 272 -32.89 -3.54 2.81
N SER A 273 -31.80 -4.03 2.21
CA SER A 273 -30.94 -3.28 1.29
C SER A 273 -30.85 -3.87 -0.11
N ASP A 274 -31.59 -4.95 -0.43
CA ASP A 274 -31.58 -5.54 -1.76
C ASP A 274 -31.82 -4.46 -2.85
N LYS A 275 -30.91 -4.30 -3.79
CA LYS A 275 -30.95 -3.22 -4.79
C LYS A 275 -32.02 -3.40 -5.86
N LEU A 276 -32.58 -4.60 -6.03
CA LEU A 276 -33.72 -4.85 -6.92
C LEU A 276 -35.03 -4.44 -6.24
N GLU A 277 -35.14 -4.65 -4.92
CA GLU A 277 -36.35 -4.34 -4.15
C GLU A 277 -36.32 -2.91 -3.55
N ASN A 278 -35.17 -2.50 -3.05
CA ASN A 278 -34.94 -1.27 -2.30
C ASN A 278 -33.61 -0.59 -2.66
N ARG A 279 -33.51 -0.17 -3.93
CA ARG A 279 -32.34 0.55 -4.45
C ARG A 279 -31.96 1.77 -3.62
N LYS A 280 -32.94 2.49 -3.09
CA LYS A 280 -32.73 3.69 -2.25
C LYS A 280 -31.86 3.38 -1.03
N VAL A 281 -32.07 2.23 -0.39
CA VAL A 281 -31.24 1.78 0.74
C VAL A 281 -29.90 1.23 0.25
N ALA A 282 -29.87 0.48 -0.84
CA ALA A 282 -28.62 0.00 -1.43
C ALA A 282 -27.64 1.15 -1.76
N ASP A 283 -28.17 2.29 -2.24
CA ASP A 283 -27.41 3.50 -2.59
C ASP A 283 -26.69 4.13 -1.36
N LEU A 284 -27.08 3.79 -0.13
CA LEU A 284 -26.39 4.19 1.09
C LEU A 284 -25.05 3.45 1.27
N PHE A 285 -24.95 2.24 0.74
CA PHE A 285 -23.78 1.37 0.91
C PHE A 285 -22.84 1.50 -0.28
N THR A 286 -22.14 2.64 -0.32
CA THR A 286 -21.12 2.95 -1.31
C THR A 286 -19.73 2.43 -0.87
N LEU A 287 -18.75 2.41 -1.77
CA LEU A 287 -17.35 2.10 -1.43
C LEU A 287 -16.84 2.91 -0.22
N LYS A 288 -17.24 4.18 -0.12
CA LYS A 288 -16.81 5.06 0.96
C LYS A 288 -17.60 4.82 2.25
N ASP A 289 -18.91 4.58 2.16
CA ASP A 289 -19.82 4.64 3.30
C ASP A 289 -20.19 3.28 3.91
N THR A 290 -19.92 2.16 3.23
CA THR A 290 -20.25 0.84 3.79
C THR A 290 -19.67 0.67 5.20
N VAL A 291 -18.39 1.00 5.43
CA VAL A 291 -17.77 0.94 6.76
C VAL A 291 -18.51 1.79 7.80
N VAL A 292 -18.95 2.99 7.42
CA VAL A 292 -19.68 3.92 8.30
C VAL A 292 -21.00 3.29 8.75
N TRP A 293 -21.77 2.75 7.80
CA TRP A 293 -23.06 2.12 8.12
C TRP A 293 -22.91 0.87 8.96
N ILE A 294 -21.86 0.08 8.74
CA ILE A 294 -21.58 -1.11 9.55
C ILE A 294 -21.14 -0.73 10.96
N MET A 295 -20.37 0.34 11.13
CA MET A 295 -20.06 0.90 12.46
C MET A 295 -21.32 1.41 13.17
N ALA A 296 -22.23 2.08 12.45
CA ALA A 296 -23.50 2.50 13.02
C ALA A 296 -24.37 1.30 13.42
N PHE A 297 -24.38 0.23 12.61
CA PHE A 297 -25.08 -1.01 12.93
C PHE A 297 -24.50 -1.70 14.17
N ASP A 298 -23.18 -1.75 14.35
CA ASP A 298 -22.55 -2.27 15.58
C ASP A 298 -23.05 -1.54 16.85
N LYS A 299 -23.22 -0.21 16.78
CA LYS A 299 -23.77 0.56 17.90
C LYS A 299 -25.27 0.34 18.09
N PHE A 300 -26.02 0.18 17.01
CA PHE A 300 -27.44 -0.19 17.05
C PHE A 300 -27.63 -1.58 17.69
N ASP A 301 -26.83 -2.56 17.30
CA ASP A 301 -26.88 -3.94 17.80
C ASP A 301 -26.74 -3.99 19.33
N LYS A 302 -25.90 -3.12 19.89
CA LYS A 302 -25.70 -2.97 21.35
C LYS A 302 -26.93 -2.44 22.10
N LEU A 303 -27.92 -1.88 21.40
CA LEU A 303 -29.19 -1.47 21.99
C LEU A 303 -30.15 -2.66 22.21
N GLY A 304 -29.87 -3.82 21.61
CA GLY A 304 -30.71 -5.02 21.74
C GLY A 304 -32.08 -4.89 21.10
N LEU A 305 -32.24 -3.98 20.12
CA LEU A 305 -33.48 -3.76 19.38
C LEU A 305 -33.56 -4.71 18.17
N ASP A 306 -34.79 -4.95 17.70
CA ASP A 306 -35.04 -5.77 16.52
C ASP A 306 -34.49 -5.11 15.24
N ASP A 307 -33.80 -5.87 14.38
CA ASP A 307 -33.19 -5.42 13.13
C ASP A 307 -34.16 -4.67 12.21
N LYS A 308 -35.47 -4.97 12.29
CA LYS A 308 -36.52 -4.25 11.56
C LYS A 308 -36.49 -2.75 11.85
N ASN A 309 -36.16 -2.34 13.08
CA ASN A 309 -36.05 -0.93 13.45
C ASN A 309 -34.92 -0.23 12.67
N PHE A 310 -33.79 -0.91 12.49
CA PHE A 310 -32.70 -0.38 11.67
C PHE A 310 -33.08 -0.33 10.19
N GLY A 311 -33.74 -1.37 9.68
CA GLY A 311 -34.27 -1.38 8.30
C GLY A 311 -35.28 -0.26 8.02
N GLU A 312 -36.19 0.02 8.96
CA GLU A 312 -37.13 1.14 8.87
C GLU A 312 -36.39 2.49 8.90
N PHE A 313 -35.37 2.63 9.74
CA PHE A 313 -34.51 3.81 9.77
C PHE A 313 -33.76 4.03 8.45
N LEU A 314 -33.15 2.99 7.87
CA LEU A 314 -32.48 3.08 6.57
C LEU A 314 -33.42 3.62 5.47
N ASN A 315 -34.68 3.19 5.48
CA ASN A 315 -35.70 3.68 4.53
C ASN A 315 -36.06 5.15 4.77
N ALA A 316 -36.13 5.57 6.02
CA ALA A 316 -36.45 6.94 6.42
C ALA A 316 -35.27 7.92 6.22
N PHE A 317 -34.03 7.42 6.23
CA PHE A 317 -32.80 8.22 6.25
C PHE A 317 -32.78 9.35 5.20
N GLU A 318 -33.20 9.07 3.97
CA GLU A 318 -33.23 10.08 2.91
C GLU A 318 -34.06 11.32 3.25
N SER A 319 -35.18 11.15 3.97
CA SER A 319 -36.00 12.28 4.41
C SER A 319 -35.36 13.08 5.54
N MET A 320 -34.33 12.51 6.18
CA MET A 320 -33.59 13.09 7.29
C MET A 320 -32.20 13.60 6.88
N ARG A 321 -31.77 13.37 5.64
CA ARG A 321 -30.42 13.67 5.12
C ARG A 321 -30.01 15.14 5.29
N ASN A 322 -30.97 16.05 5.16
CA ASN A 322 -30.78 17.51 5.25
C ASN A 322 -30.97 18.06 6.66
N LYS A 323 -31.13 17.19 7.65
CA LYS A 323 -31.22 17.62 9.03
C LYS A 323 -29.85 17.96 9.56
N GLU A 324 -29.73 19.15 10.13
CA GLU A 324 -28.50 19.56 10.79
C GLU A 324 -28.31 18.82 12.12
N VAL A 325 -27.13 18.23 12.29
CA VAL A 325 -26.65 17.69 13.55
C VAL A 325 -25.34 18.39 13.87
N ASN A 326 -25.30 19.13 14.98
CA ASN A 326 -24.15 19.98 15.35
C ASN A 326 -23.75 20.98 14.25
N GLY A 327 -24.72 21.53 13.52
CA GLY A 327 -24.52 22.54 12.47
C GLY A 327 -23.97 21.99 11.16
N VAL A 328 -24.03 20.67 10.93
CA VAL A 328 -23.64 20.04 9.66
C VAL A 328 -24.69 19.00 9.24
N THR A 329 -24.99 18.94 7.95
CA THR A 329 -25.89 17.96 7.33
C THR A 329 -25.14 16.71 6.85
N TRP A 330 -25.87 15.63 6.51
CA TRP A 330 -25.23 14.47 5.87
C TRP A 330 -24.65 14.83 4.51
N GLU A 331 -25.32 15.66 3.71
CA GLU A 331 -24.83 16.08 2.39
C GLU A 331 -23.46 16.77 2.50
N GLU A 332 -23.30 17.71 3.43
CA GLU A 332 -22.01 18.39 3.66
C GLU A 332 -20.92 17.45 4.19
N LEU A 333 -21.29 16.44 4.99
CA LEU A 333 -20.34 15.41 5.44
C LEU A 333 -19.95 14.47 4.29
N ASP A 334 -20.88 14.14 3.41
CA ASP A 334 -20.72 13.16 2.34
C ASP A 334 -20.08 13.72 1.07
N GLU A 335 -20.19 15.03 0.83
CA GLU A 335 -19.50 15.75 -0.24
C GLU A 335 -17.96 15.80 -0.06
N ASN A 336 -17.46 15.60 1.17
CA ASN A 336 -16.01 15.56 1.41
C ASN A 336 -15.37 14.40 0.65
N LYS A 337 -14.35 14.68 -0.15
CA LYS A 337 -13.64 13.67 -0.95
C LYS A 337 -12.60 12.89 -0.11
N SER A 338 -12.14 13.43 1.03
CA SER A 338 -11.38 12.69 2.05
C SER A 338 -12.28 11.75 2.87
N THR A 339 -12.87 10.79 2.18
CA THR A 339 -13.94 9.92 2.71
C THR A 339 -13.45 8.85 3.69
N LYS A 340 -12.14 8.63 3.75
CA LYS A 340 -11.48 7.59 4.58
C LYS A 340 -10.71 8.18 5.76
N ASP A 341 -10.91 9.45 6.08
CA ASP A 341 -10.35 10.07 7.27
C ASP A 341 -11.01 9.57 8.56
N LYS A 342 -10.22 9.39 9.63
CA LYS A 342 -10.73 8.88 10.91
C LYS A 342 -11.78 9.81 11.50
N LYS A 343 -11.57 11.13 11.46
CA LYS A 343 -12.52 12.12 11.97
C LYS A 343 -13.76 12.20 11.08
N VAL A 344 -13.62 12.10 9.76
CA VAL A 344 -14.77 12.07 8.83
C VAL A 344 -15.64 10.84 9.08
N ILE A 345 -15.05 9.65 9.17
CA ILE A 345 -15.77 8.41 9.48
C ILE A 345 -16.49 8.55 10.82
N LYS A 346 -15.79 9.04 11.85
CA LYS A 346 -16.39 9.25 13.18
C LYS A 346 -17.58 10.19 13.12
N ASN A 347 -17.42 11.36 12.50
CA ASN A 347 -18.49 12.35 12.39
C ASN A 347 -19.71 11.80 11.63
N LYS A 348 -19.48 11.03 10.57
CA LYS A 348 -20.56 10.37 9.82
C LYS A 348 -21.29 9.33 10.66
N VAL A 349 -20.56 8.50 11.42
CA VAL A 349 -21.16 7.53 12.35
C VAL A 349 -21.97 8.26 13.42
N ASP A 350 -21.41 9.28 14.07
CA ASP A 350 -22.09 10.05 15.12
C ASP A 350 -23.36 10.74 14.58
N HIS A 351 -23.31 11.27 13.35
CA HIS A 351 -24.46 11.86 12.66
C HIS A 351 -25.58 10.82 12.42
N ILE A 352 -25.23 9.65 11.88
CA ILE A 352 -26.18 8.55 11.65
C ILE A 352 -26.82 8.12 12.98
N LEU A 353 -26.03 7.96 14.03
CA LEU A 353 -26.53 7.52 15.34
C LEU A 353 -27.47 8.54 15.98
N TYR A 354 -27.20 9.84 15.82
CA TYR A 354 -28.11 10.89 16.28
C TYR A 354 -29.46 10.79 15.58
N LEU A 355 -29.46 10.75 14.24
CA LEU A 355 -30.70 10.64 13.45
C LEU A 355 -31.46 9.35 13.77
N MET A 356 -30.74 8.24 13.96
CA MET A 356 -31.32 6.95 14.31
C MET A 356 -32.00 6.99 15.70
N LYS A 357 -31.32 7.51 16.72
CA LYS A 357 -31.90 7.65 18.07
C LYS A 357 -33.15 8.52 18.04
N GLU A 358 -33.10 9.63 17.31
CA GLU A 358 -34.25 10.50 17.16
C GLU A 358 -35.42 9.81 16.44
N PHE A 359 -35.15 9.11 15.33
CA PHE A 359 -36.16 8.35 14.59
C PHE A 359 -36.84 7.29 15.47
N LEU A 360 -36.06 6.60 16.30
CA LEU A 360 -36.54 5.56 17.22
C LEU A 360 -37.16 6.13 18.51
N GLY A 361 -37.15 7.45 18.72
CA GLY A 361 -37.65 8.09 19.93
C GLY A 361 -36.85 7.73 21.19
N ILE A 362 -35.56 7.41 21.05
CA ILE A 362 -34.68 7.08 22.17
C ILE A 362 -34.23 8.39 22.81
N GLU A 363 -34.68 8.63 24.05
CA GLU A 363 -34.23 9.78 24.83
C GLU A 363 -32.75 9.68 25.15
N ASP A 364 -32.00 10.67 24.67
CA ASP A 364 -30.56 10.74 24.85
C ASP A 364 -30.27 11.26 26.26
N ASN A 365 -30.21 10.36 27.25
CA ASN A 365 -29.79 10.72 28.62
C ASN A 365 -28.34 11.24 28.67
N ASP A 366 -27.57 11.05 27.59
CA ASP A 366 -26.23 11.60 27.38
C ASP A 366 -26.21 13.01 26.76
N ALA A 367 -27.36 13.59 26.38
CA ALA A 367 -27.40 14.95 25.82
C ALA A 367 -26.97 16.06 26.81
N LEU A 368 -26.80 15.72 28.10
CA LEU A 368 -26.27 16.65 29.10
C LEU A 368 -24.72 16.67 29.18
N SER A 369 -24.03 15.70 28.59
CA SER A 369 -22.55 15.71 28.52
C SER A 369 -22.03 16.42 27.27
N ASN A 370 -22.78 16.41 26.16
CA ASN A 370 -22.37 17.08 24.91
C ASN A 370 -22.66 18.60 24.87
N LYS A 371 -23.49 19.13 25.77
CA LYS A 371 -23.62 20.59 25.97
C LYS A 371 -22.50 21.22 26.81
N LYS A 372 -21.68 20.40 27.48
CA LYS A 372 -20.52 20.86 28.27
C LYS A 372 -19.16 20.66 27.58
N ASN A 373 -19.11 20.00 26.43
CA ASN A 373 -17.88 19.87 25.63
C ASN A 373 -17.72 20.97 24.57
N VAL A 374 -18.48 22.07 24.68
CA VAL A 374 -18.24 23.34 23.94
C VAL A 374 -17.50 24.37 24.81
N GLU A 375 -17.16 24.04 26.06
CA GLU A 375 -15.98 24.67 26.64
C GLU A 375 -14.77 24.03 25.95
N MET A 376 -14.07 24.82 25.14
CA MET A 376 -12.70 24.56 24.75
C MET A 376 -11.92 24.04 25.97
N THR A 377 -11.78 22.72 26.10
CA THR A 377 -10.78 22.17 26.99
C THR A 377 -9.46 22.64 26.41
N THR A 378 -8.89 23.57 27.15
CA THR A 378 -7.64 24.25 26.89
C THR A 378 -6.54 23.23 27.14
N GLU A 379 -6.43 22.25 26.25
CA GLU A 379 -5.38 21.23 26.20
C GLU A 379 -4.83 21.13 24.77
N ASN A 380 -4.69 22.29 24.12
CA ASN A 380 -3.78 22.51 22.99
C ASN A 380 -3.04 23.83 23.18
N LYS A 381 -2.54 24.07 24.41
CA LYS A 381 -1.71 25.25 24.70
C LYS A 381 -0.22 24.97 24.83
N ASN A 382 0.27 23.75 24.56
CA ASN A 382 1.70 23.43 24.66
C ASN A 382 2.18 22.36 23.65
N ILE A 383 1.97 22.55 22.33
CA ILE A 383 2.81 21.87 21.31
C ILE A 383 3.06 22.82 20.13
N LEU A 384 3.53 24.04 20.39
CA LEU A 384 4.18 24.93 19.40
C LEU A 384 5.13 25.88 20.14
N LYS A 385 5.95 25.33 21.04
CA LYS A 385 7.11 26.05 21.57
C LYS A 385 8.34 25.19 21.38
N GLU A 386 9.19 25.68 20.48
CA GLU A 386 10.59 25.33 20.31
C GLU A 386 10.87 23.87 19.99
N GLU A 387 10.55 23.45 18.77
CA GLU A 387 11.47 22.54 18.08
C GLU A 387 12.43 23.40 17.27
N ASN A 388 13.68 23.38 17.75
CA ASN A 388 14.82 23.99 17.09
C ASN A 388 14.83 23.58 15.61
N ILE A 389 15.08 24.58 14.78
CA ILE A 389 15.56 24.39 13.41
C ILE A 389 16.85 23.58 13.54
N GLU A 390 16.76 22.25 13.40
CA GLU A 390 17.92 21.43 13.05
C GLU A 390 18.30 21.84 11.63
N SER A 391 19.24 22.77 11.57
CA SER A 391 20.03 23.01 10.38
C SER A 391 20.90 21.77 10.16
N ASP A 392 20.40 20.80 9.42
CA ASP A 392 21.26 19.83 8.75
C ASP A 392 22.00 20.55 7.62
N VAL A 393 23.08 21.22 8.03
CA VAL A 393 24.14 21.69 7.16
C VAL A 393 24.92 20.45 6.74
N CYS A 394 24.55 19.86 5.60
CA CYS A 394 25.47 19.01 4.87
C CYS A 394 26.49 19.90 4.16
N ASP A 395 27.61 20.13 4.84
CA ASP A 395 28.80 20.76 4.27
C ASP A 395 29.30 19.96 3.06
N ASN A 396 29.69 20.71 2.04
CA ASN A 396 30.18 20.26 0.75
C ASN A 396 31.29 19.20 0.84
N THR A 397 31.14 18.13 0.07
CA THR A 397 32.28 17.48 -0.58
C THR A 397 32.12 17.61 -2.08
N GLN A 398 32.93 18.49 -2.69
CA GLN A 398 33.07 18.60 -4.14
C GLN A 398 33.72 17.32 -4.69
N ASN A 399 33.03 16.63 -5.59
CA ASN A 399 33.51 16.20 -6.92
C ASN A 399 32.73 14.99 -7.44
N SER A 400 31.70 15.25 -8.26
CA SER A 400 31.52 14.68 -9.61
C SER A 400 30.10 14.98 -10.07
N VAL A 401 29.97 15.55 -11.26
CA VAL A 401 28.69 15.81 -11.94
C VAL A 401 27.99 14.48 -12.20
N GLN A 402 27.00 14.15 -11.38
CA GLN A 402 25.93 13.21 -11.69
C GLN A 402 24.63 13.84 -11.19
N GLU A 403 23.63 13.90 -12.07
CA GLU A 403 22.27 14.36 -11.78
C GLU A 403 21.73 13.61 -10.55
N ILE A 404 21.63 14.28 -9.41
CA ILE A 404 20.91 13.76 -8.25
C ILE A 404 19.45 13.74 -8.65
N GLU A 405 18.89 12.54 -8.86
CA GLU A 405 17.45 12.34 -8.89
C GLU A 405 16.86 12.92 -7.60
N ASN A 406 16.08 14.01 -7.73
CA ASN A 406 15.26 14.61 -6.67
C ASN A 406 14.12 13.65 -6.26
N ASN A 407 14.43 12.46 -5.76
CA ASN A 407 13.43 11.47 -5.36
C ASN A 407 12.87 11.80 -3.98
N ILE A 408 11.95 12.77 -3.93
CA ILE A 408 11.31 13.20 -2.69
C ILE A 408 10.33 12.15 -2.13
N LEU A 409 9.93 11.15 -2.90
CA LEU A 409 9.04 10.07 -2.48
C LEU A 409 9.76 8.94 -1.73
N GLU A 410 11.06 9.10 -1.47
CA GLU A 410 11.81 8.15 -0.66
C GLU A 410 11.14 7.95 0.71
N GLY A 411 10.84 6.68 1.02
CA GLY A 411 10.17 6.28 2.26
C GLY A 411 8.66 6.03 2.12
N ILE A 412 8.06 6.41 0.98
CA ILE A 412 6.65 6.11 0.68
C ILE A 412 6.59 4.86 -0.21
N GLU A 413 5.81 3.88 0.20
CA GLU A 413 5.64 2.62 -0.53
C GLU A 413 4.75 2.83 -1.77
N GLN A 414 5.00 2.06 -2.84
CA GLN A 414 4.29 2.25 -4.12
C GLN A 414 2.79 2.03 -4.03
N GLU A 415 2.32 1.12 -3.19
CA GLU A 415 0.91 0.87 -2.98
C GLU A 415 0.21 2.05 -2.29
N ASP A 416 0.94 2.75 -1.41
CA ASP A 416 0.47 3.99 -0.80
C ASP A 416 0.49 5.12 -1.82
N ILE A 417 1.51 5.20 -2.68
CA ILE A 417 1.57 6.15 -3.81
C ILE A 417 0.37 5.94 -4.74
N GLU A 418 0.12 4.71 -5.21
CA GLU A 418 -1.04 4.36 -6.04
C GLU A 418 -2.36 4.78 -5.37
N PHE A 419 -2.47 4.63 -4.04
CA PHE A 419 -3.64 5.08 -3.30
C PHE A 419 -3.72 6.62 -3.22
N TYR A 420 -2.62 7.31 -2.95
CA TYR A 420 -2.59 8.77 -2.88
C TYR A 420 -2.84 9.42 -4.25
N GLU A 421 -2.41 8.79 -5.34
CA GLU A 421 -2.76 9.19 -6.71
C GLU A 421 -4.29 9.21 -6.90
N THR A 422 -5.02 8.19 -6.42
CA THR A 422 -6.49 8.20 -6.47
C THR A 422 -7.09 9.36 -5.66
N MET A 423 -6.47 9.74 -4.53
CA MET A 423 -6.90 10.91 -3.76
C MET A 423 -6.64 12.22 -4.51
N ILE A 424 -5.53 12.33 -5.25
CA ILE A 424 -5.25 13.49 -6.11
C ILE A 424 -6.30 13.62 -7.20
N GLU A 425 -6.60 12.52 -7.89
CA GLU A 425 -7.62 12.46 -8.96
C GLU A 425 -9.01 12.82 -8.46
N ASP A 426 -9.34 12.41 -7.22
CA ASP A 426 -10.59 12.80 -6.60
C ASP A 426 -10.63 14.32 -6.39
N VAL A 427 -9.57 14.93 -5.86
CA VAL A 427 -9.58 16.36 -5.46
C VAL A 427 -9.39 17.32 -6.64
N LEU A 428 -8.40 17.05 -7.51
CA LEU A 428 -8.02 17.91 -8.62
C LEU A 428 -8.63 17.43 -9.94
N PRO A 429 -9.10 18.34 -10.82
CA PRO A 429 -9.61 17.95 -12.13
C PRO A 429 -8.56 17.21 -12.97
N SER A 430 -8.98 16.29 -13.84
CA SER A 430 -8.07 15.50 -14.69
C SER A 430 -7.21 16.33 -15.64
N ASN A 431 -7.60 17.58 -15.93
CA ASN A 431 -6.83 18.55 -16.72
C ASN A 431 -6.03 19.54 -15.86
N SER A 432 -5.88 19.29 -14.56
CA SER A 432 -5.13 20.15 -13.64
C SER A 432 -3.65 20.21 -14.03
N GLU A 433 -3.18 21.40 -14.38
CA GLU A 433 -1.77 21.63 -14.70
C GLU A 433 -0.87 21.45 -13.46
N LEU A 434 -1.42 21.68 -12.25
CA LEU A 434 -0.72 21.40 -10.99
C LEU A 434 -0.51 19.89 -10.82
N ALA A 435 -1.55 19.07 -11.02
CA ALA A 435 -1.45 17.62 -10.91
C ALA A 435 -0.44 17.02 -11.92
N GLN A 436 -0.38 17.58 -13.13
CA GLN A 436 0.56 17.13 -14.16
C GLN A 436 2.02 17.52 -13.88
N LYS A 437 2.25 18.66 -13.22
CA LYS A 437 3.60 19.21 -13.02
C LYS A 437 4.21 18.91 -11.65
N ALA A 438 3.39 18.61 -10.65
CA ALA A 438 3.80 18.48 -9.25
C ALA A 438 3.35 17.14 -8.62
N HIS A 439 3.37 16.07 -9.42
CA HIS A 439 2.91 14.75 -9.00
C HIS A 439 3.54 14.30 -7.67
N ASP A 440 4.86 14.25 -7.62
CA ASP A 440 5.59 13.75 -6.45
C ASP A 440 5.42 14.67 -5.23
N GLU A 441 5.37 15.98 -5.46
CA GLU A 441 5.14 16.97 -4.41
C GLU A 441 3.75 16.82 -3.78
N LEU A 442 2.73 16.58 -4.61
CA LEU A 442 1.35 16.34 -4.16
C LEU A 442 1.23 15.02 -3.40
N VAL A 443 1.81 13.93 -3.91
CA VAL A 443 1.82 12.62 -3.24
C VAL A 443 2.45 12.75 -1.85
N LYS A 444 3.62 13.40 -1.76
CA LYS A 444 4.31 13.61 -0.48
C LYS A 444 3.52 14.50 0.48
N LEU A 445 2.77 15.47 -0.04
CA LEU A 445 1.94 16.34 0.78
C LEU A 445 0.69 15.63 1.31
N ILE A 446 0.10 14.72 0.53
CA ILE A 446 -0.99 13.85 0.97
C ILE A 446 -0.50 12.86 2.03
N ASP A 447 0.65 12.23 1.82
CA ASP A 447 1.26 11.33 2.81
C ASP A 447 1.46 12.03 4.16
N TYR A 448 2.13 13.19 4.16
CA TYR A 448 2.30 14.04 5.34
C TYR A 448 0.96 14.39 6.00
N SER A 449 -0.05 14.74 5.20
CA SER A 449 -1.36 15.13 5.74
C SER A 449 -2.11 13.93 6.31
N CYS A 450 -1.96 12.74 5.73
CA CYS A 450 -2.53 11.51 6.26
C CYS A 450 -1.88 11.12 7.60
N GLU A 451 -0.56 11.30 7.76
CA GLU A 451 0.14 11.01 9.02
C GLU A 451 -0.29 11.95 10.17
N LYS A 452 -0.70 13.18 9.83
CA LYS A 452 -1.06 14.22 10.79
C LYS A 452 -2.57 14.45 10.93
N ASP A 453 -3.39 13.66 10.24
CA ASP A 453 -4.86 13.84 10.16
C ASP A 453 -5.28 15.24 9.66
N TYR A 454 -4.56 15.79 8.68
CA TYR A 454 -4.77 17.12 8.09
C TYR A 454 -5.40 17.11 6.69
N ASP A 455 -5.65 15.95 6.12
CA ASP A 455 -6.14 15.76 4.76
C ASP A 455 -7.48 16.44 4.45
N MET A 456 -8.39 16.61 5.43
CA MET A 456 -9.59 17.44 5.23
C MET A 456 -9.24 18.90 4.90
N ALA A 457 -8.30 19.47 5.67
CA ALA A 457 -7.84 20.83 5.44
C ALA A 457 -7.05 20.88 4.12
N LEU A 458 -6.28 19.83 3.82
CA LEU A 458 -5.52 19.73 2.58
C LEU A 458 -6.45 19.74 1.37
N GLU A 459 -7.51 18.93 1.37
CA GLU A 459 -8.49 18.89 0.28
C GLU A 459 -9.07 20.28 0.01
N LYS A 460 -9.51 20.98 1.06
CA LYS A 460 -10.07 22.32 0.94
C LYS A 460 -9.03 23.30 0.37
N TRP A 461 -7.79 23.23 0.84
CA TRP A 461 -6.71 24.08 0.35
C TRP A 461 -6.33 23.78 -1.10
N LEU A 462 -6.23 22.51 -1.50
CA LEU A 462 -5.91 22.08 -2.87
C LEU A 462 -6.91 22.63 -3.89
N LYS A 463 -8.18 22.80 -3.51
CA LYS A 463 -9.21 23.43 -4.36
C LYS A 463 -9.00 24.94 -4.58
N THR A 464 -8.13 25.59 -3.78
CA THR A 464 -7.89 27.05 -3.82
C THR A 464 -6.61 27.45 -4.54
N ILE A 465 -5.75 26.49 -4.89
CA ILE A 465 -4.43 26.75 -5.46
C ILE A 465 -4.35 26.29 -6.91
N ASP A 466 -3.33 26.79 -7.62
CA ASP A 466 -2.97 26.36 -8.96
C ASP A 466 -1.44 26.18 -9.06
N LYS A 467 -0.92 26.01 -10.28
CA LYS A 467 0.52 25.81 -10.54
C LYS A 467 1.44 26.92 -10.03
N SER A 468 0.91 28.09 -9.65
CA SER A 468 1.69 29.22 -9.12
C SER A 468 2.41 28.89 -7.81
N VAL A 469 1.99 27.82 -7.11
CA VAL A 469 2.69 27.32 -5.92
C VAL A 469 4.05 26.66 -6.23
N LEU A 470 4.33 26.37 -7.50
CA LEU A 470 5.59 25.81 -7.96
C LEU A 470 6.59 26.94 -8.23
N ILE A 471 7.60 27.04 -7.38
CA ILE A 471 8.54 28.17 -7.35
C ILE A 471 9.83 27.89 -8.12
N SER A 472 10.12 26.62 -8.40
CA SER A 472 11.32 26.22 -9.14
C SER A 472 11.12 24.87 -9.85
N ASN A 473 12.18 24.41 -10.53
CA ASN A 473 12.23 23.06 -11.09
C ASN A 473 12.70 22.00 -10.07
N ASN A 474 12.93 22.39 -8.81
CA ASN A 474 13.37 21.49 -7.75
C ASN A 474 12.17 20.98 -6.94
N LYS A 475 11.94 19.66 -7.00
CA LYS A 475 10.81 19.01 -6.31
C LYS A 475 10.81 19.22 -4.80
N THR A 476 11.98 19.22 -4.16
CA THR A 476 12.10 19.45 -2.71
C THR A 476 11.69 20.87 -2.33
N GLU A 477 12.10 21.87 -3.12
CA GLU A 477 11.72 23.27 -2.90
C GLU A 477 10.22 23.48 -3.10
N ASN A 478 9.66 22.91 -4.16
CA ASN A 478 8.22 22.97 -4.45
C ASN A 478 7.40 22.30 -3.34
N TYR A 479 7.76 21.09 -2.91
CA TYR A 479 7.11 20.41 -1.79
C TYR A 479 7.15 21.25 -0.51
N ASN A 480 8.32 21.79 -0.15
CA ASN A 480 8.47 22.60 1.05
C ASN A 480 7.64 23.90 0.97
N ASN A 481 7.58 24.53 -0.20
CA ASN A 481 6.74 25.71 -0.41
C ASN A 481 5.25 25.38 -0.27
N MET A 482 4.79 24.30 -0.91
CA MET A 482 3.41 23.84 -0.81
C MET A 482 3.04 23.50 0.64
N LYS A 483 3.89 22.75 1.34
CA LYS A 483 3.70 22.42 2.77
C LYS A 483 3.61 23.68 3.63
N LYS A 484 4.47 24.66 3.40
CA LYS A 484 4.45 25.94 4.12
C LYS A 484 3.13 26.69 3.88
N LEU A 485 2.73 26.86 2.62
CA LEU A 485 1.48 27.54 2.25
C LEU A 485 0.25 26.83 2.82
N PHE A 486 0.27 25.50 2.84
CA PHE A 486 -0.78 24.70 3.44
C PHE A 486 -0.87 24.91 4.96
N ILE A 487 0.26 24.91 5.68
CA ILE A 487 0.30 25.21 7.11
C ILE A 487 -0.19 26.64 7.39
N GLU A 488 0.21 27.63 6.58
CA GLU A 488 -0.29 29.00 6.68
C GLU A 488 -1.79 29.09 6.47
N TYR A 489 -2.34 28.34 5.51
CA TYR A 489 -3.78 28.23 5.31
C TYR A 489 -4.48 27.70 6.57
N MET A 490 -3.97 26.62 7.17
CA MET A 490 -4.56 26.06 8.40
C MET A 490 -4.53 27.05 9.57
N LEU A 491 -3.40 27.74 9.78
CA LEU A 491 -3.26 28.76 10.84
C LEU A 491 -4.21 29.95 10.66
N ASN A 492 -4.53 30.31 9.41
CA ASN A 492 -5.46 31.40 9.12
C ASN A 492 -6.93 30.99 9.29
N GLN A 493 -7.28 29.70 9.15
CA GLN A 493 -8.63 29.21 9.45
C GLN A 493 -8.93 29.28 10.96
N GLU A 494 -7.96 29.01 11.83
CA GLU A 494 -8.15 29.10 13.29
C GLU A 494 -8.38 30.55 13.78
N LYS A 495 -7.79 31.54 13.11
CA LYS A 495 -7.97 32.96 13.45
C LYS A 495 -9.33 33.54 13.05
N ASN A 496 -10.04 32.89 12.13
CA ASN A 496 -11.37 33.33 11.68
C ASN A 496 -12.52 32.64 12.44
N VAL A 497 -12.20 31.72 13.35
CA VAL A 497 -13.16 30.96 14.19
C VAL A 497 -13.06 31.36 15.68
N ALA A 498 -12.08 32.20 16.04
CA ALA A 498 -11.94 32.87 17.34
C ALA A 498 -12.44 34.31 17.26
#